data_AF-J9FXM9-F1
#
_entry.id   AF-J9FXM9-F1
#
_cell.length_a   1.000
_cell.length_b   1.000
_cell.length_c   1.000
_cell.angle_alpha   90.00
_cell.angle_beta   90.00
_cell.angle_gamma   90.00
#
_symmetry.space_group_name_H-M   'P 1'
#
loop_
_entity.id
_entity.type
_entity.pdbx_description
1 polymer ?
#
loop_
_entity_poly.entity_id
_entity_poly.type
_entity_poly.pdbx_seq_one_letter_code
_entity_poly.pdbx_strand_id
1 'polypeptide(L)'
;GSAEYMTLYNEARVNDGGLPLYSPAEIYNHASGLNPYRYPNVNYYSSDYLKKAYNRSDVTAEISGGNKRARFYTNISYYRNGDYLDFGEGKNNMTDRFNVRGNVDVNINSFINAYINANATFYNAKSAKGDYWNAAATMRPNYPQGAAPLIPLDMIDPNATEAWELIGT
;
A
#
# COMPACT_ATOMS: atom_id res chain seq x y z
N GLY A 1 2.63 -11.02 -17.90
CA GLY A 1 3.22 -11.93 -16.87
C GLY A 1 4.69 -12.22 -17.18
N SER A 2 5.42 -12.99 -16.35
CA SER A 2 6.86 -13.26 -16.56
C SER A 2 7.21 -13.80 -17.95
N ALA A 3 6.46 -14.78 -18.45
CA ALA A 3 6.70 -15.36 -19.78
C ALA A 3 6.62 -14.30 -20.90
N GLU A 4 5.56 -13.51 -20.89
CA GLU A 4 5.35 -12.40 -21.83
C GLU A 4 6.44 -11.34 -21.73
N TYR A 5 6.82 -10.94 -20.51
CA TYR A 5 7.94 -10.02 -20.29
C TYR A 5 9.23 -10.56 -20.93
N MET A 6 9.56 -11.83 -20.70
CA MET A 6 10.78 -12.44 -21.23
C MET A 6 10.76 -12.57 -22.75
N THR A 7 9.61 -12.92 -23.34
CA THR A 7 9.43 -12.97 -24.79
C THR A 7 9.66 -11.60 -25.43
N LEU A 8 8.98 -10.56 -24.93
CA LEU A 8 9.12 -9.20 -25.47
C LEU A 8 10.53 -8.63 -25.24
N TYR A 9 11.16 -8.98 -24.12
CA TYR A 9 12.53 -8.57 -23.84
C TYR A 9 13.52 -9.20 -24.82
N ASN A 10 13.35 -10.49 -25.15
CA ASN A 10 14.15 -11.15 -26.18
C ASN A 10 13.92 -10.52 -27.57
N GLU A 11 12.67 -10.23 -27.92
CA GLU A 11 12.33 -9.56 -29.18
C GLU A 11 13.02 -8.21 -29.30
N ALA A 12 12.95 -7.38 -28.25
CA ALA A 12 13.65 -6.09 -28.20
C ALA A 12 15.17 -6.25 -28.37
N ARG A 13 15.78 -7.23 -27.70
CA ARG A 13 17.23 -7.49 -27.84
C ARG A 13 17.63 -7.88 -29.26
N VAL A 14 16.84 -8.72 -29.92
CA VAL A 14 17.10 -9.11 -31.31
C VAL A 14 16.94 -7.92 -32.24
N ASN A 15 15.94 -7.07 -32.01
CA ASN A 15 15.73 -5.83 -32.78
C ASN A 15 16.91 -4.84 -32.61
N ASP A 16 17.54 -4.82 -31.44
CA ASP A 16 18.75 -4.03 -31.16
C ASP A 16 20.05 -4.69 -31.66
N GLY A 17 19.97 -5.83 -32.38
CA GLY A 17 21.12 -6.56 -32.91
C GLY A 17 21.84 -7.46 -31.89
N GLY A 18 21.27 -7.64 -30.70
CA GLY A 18 21.75 -8.55 -29.67
C GLY A 18 21.20 -9.98 -29.80
N LEU A 19 21.67 -10.85 -28.91
CA LEU A 19 21.14 -12.22 -28.77
C LEU A 19 20.02 -12.29 -27.72
N PRO A 20 19.05 -13.22 -27.85
CA PRO A 20 18.07 -13.50 -26.82
C PRO A 20 18.75 -13.77 -25.47
N LEU A 21 18.20 -13.21 -24.39
CA LEU A 21 18.68 -13.46 -23.04
C LEU A 21 18.07 -14.75 -22.45
N TYR A 22 16.78 -14.97 -22.70
CA TYR A 22 16.02 -16.09 -22.12
C TYR A 22 15.85 -17.22 -23.15
N SER A 23 16.04 -18.46 -22.73
CA SER A 23 15.77 -19.63 -23.58
C SER A 23 14.26 -19.91 -23.69
N PRO A 24 13.81 -20.60 -24.76
CA PRO A 24 12.42 -21.03 -24.88
C PRO A 24 11.95 -21.93 -23.72
N ALA A 25 12.85 -22.76 -23.18
CA ALA A 25 12.55 -23.63 -22.04
C ALA A 25 12.31 -22.83 -20.76
N GLU A 26 13.09 -21.76 -20.51
CA GLU A 26 12.87 -20.86 -19.37
C GLU A 26 11.53 -20.14 -19.50
N ILE A 27 11.22 -19.60 -20.68
CA ILE A 27 9.92 -18.94 -20.94
C ILE A 27 8.76 -19.89 -20.67
N TYR A 28 8.85 -21.13 -21.18
CA TYR A 28 7.84 -22.17 -20.95
C TYR A 28 7.67 -22.47 -19.45
N ASN A 29 8.77 -22.65 -18.72
CA ASN A 29 8.72 -22.99 -17.31
C ASN A 29 8.06 -21.88 -16.47
N HIS A 30 8.36 -20.61 -16.74
CA HIS A 30 7.66 -19.48 -16.12
C HIS A 30 6.19 -19.38 -16.54
N ALA A 31 5.84 -19.77 -17.77
CA ALA A 31 4.46 -19.79 -18.24
C ALA A 31 3.64 -20.93 -17.60
N SER A 32 4.28 -22.06 -17.30
CA SER A 32 3.63 -23.28 -16.82
C SER A 32 3.04 -23.15 -15.41
N GLY A 33 3.62 -22.30 -14.56
CA GLY A 33 3.25 -22.18 -13.15
C GLY A 33 3.57 -23.42 -12.30
N LEU A 34 4.25 -24.44 -12.85
CA LEU A 34 4.50 -25.72 -12.17
C LEU A 34 5.46 -25.59 -10.98
N ASN A 35 6.42 -24.67 -11.07
CA ASN A 35 7.36 -24.40 -9.99
C ASN A 35 7.53 -22.87 -9.81
N PRO A 36 6.61 -22.21 -9.09
CA PRO A 36 6.60 -20.76 -8.94
C PRO A 36 7.79 -20.24 -8.12
N TYR A 37 8.49 -21.10 -7.39
CA TYR A 37 9.68 -20.74 -6.63
C TYR A 37 10.94 -20.68 -7.49
N ARG A 38 11.10 -21.66 -8.40
CA ARG A 38 12.19 -21.67 -9.38
C ARG A 38 11.93 -20.73 -10.56
N TYR A 39 10.67 -20.60 -10.95
CA TYR A 39 10.24 -19.82 -12.11
C TYR A 39 9.17 -18.80 -11.71
N PRO A 40 9.54 -17.73 -10.97
CA PRO A 40 8.59 -16.78 -10.42
C PRO A 40 7.80 -16.02 -11.49
N ASN A 41 6.52 -15.80 -11.19
CA ASN A 41 5.60 -14.94 -11.93
C ASN A 41 4.84 -14.07 -10.93
N VAL A 42 5.54 -13.09 -10.37
CA VAL A 42 5.01 -12.23 -9.32
C VAL A 42 4.06 -11.20 -9.91
N ASN A 43 2.86 -11.13 -9.34
CA ASN A 43 1.88 -10.10 -9.64
C ASN A 43 1.62 -9.26 -8.40
N TYR A 44 2.28 -8.11 -8.29
CA TYR A 44 2.10 -7.14 -7.19
C TYR A 44 0.69 -6.52 -7.15
N TYR A 45 -0.18 -6.79 -8.11
CA TYR A 45 -1.56 -6.32 -8.09
C TYR A 45 -2.55 -7.46 -7.80
N SER A 46 -2.05 -8.65 -7.43
CA SER A 46 -2.89 -9.78 -7.04
C SER A 46 -3.52 -9.59 -5.66
N SER A 47 -4.50 -10.44 -5.36
CA SER A 47 -5.09 -10.55 -4.03
C SER A 47 -4.12 -11.00 -2.95
N ASP A 48 -2.94 -11.50 -3.31
CA ASP A 48 -1.91 -11.91 -2.34
C ASP A 48 -1.25 -10.70 -1.68
N TYR A 49 -1.32 -9.53 -2.34
CA TYR A 49 -0.72 -8.29 -1.87
C TYR A 49 -1.72 -7.16 -1.66
N LEU A 50 -2.86 -7.18 -2.36
CA LEU A 50 -3.85 -6.10 -2.32
C LEU A 50 -5.24 -6.60 -1.93
N LYS A 51 -5.87 -5.88 -1.01
CA LYS A 51 -7.29 -6.00 -0.68
C LYS A 51 -8.12 -5.54 -1.87
N LYS A 52 -9.27 -6.19 -2.10
CA LYS A 52 -10.24 -5.77 -3.13
C LYS A 52 -10.80 -4.36 -2.88
N ALA A 53 -10.93 -3.98 -1.61
CA ALA A 53 -11.38 -2.66 -1.18
C ALA A 53 -10.85 -2.38 0.25
N TYR A 54 -10.83 -1.11 0.63
CA TYR A 54 -10.63 -0.69 2.02
C TYR A 54 -11.81 0.19 2.45
N ASN A 55 -12.09 0.21 3.76
CA ASN A 55 -13.15 1.04 4.31
C ASN A 55 -12.61 2.42 4.71
N ARG A 56 -13.43 3.43 4.44
CA ARG A 56 -13.31 4.76 5.00
C ARG A 56 -14.62 5.10 5.72
N SER A 57 -14.50 5.60 6.93
CA SER A 57 -15.63 6.02 7.76
C SER A 57 -15.40 7.46 8.21
N ASP A 58 -16.39 8.30 8.01
CA ASP A 58 -16.37 9.72 8.36
C ASP A 58 -17.64 10.05 9.14
N VAL A 59 -17.50 10.81 10.23
CA VAL A 59 -18.59 11.35 11.03
C VAL A 59 -18.33 12.83 11.22
N THR A 60 -19.32 13.66 10.95
CA THR A 60 -19.26 15.10 11.18
C THR A 60 -20.51 15.54 11.93
N ALA A 61 -20.32 16.36 12.96
CA ALA A 61 -21.36 17.00 13.73
C ALA A 61 -21.15 18.51 13.72
N GLU A 62 -22.24 19.25 13.48
CA GLU A 62 -22.23 20.71 13.46
C GLU A 62 -23.23 21.23 14.46
N ILE A 63 -22.79 22.21 15.26
CA ILE A 63 -23.60 22.84 16.30
C ILE A 63 -23.49 24.34 16.07
N SER A 64 -24.62 24.99 15.84
CA SER A 64 -24.66 26.44 15.63
C SER A 64 -25.86 27.06 16.32
N GLY A 65 -25.76 28.35 16.61
CA GLY A 65 -26.85 29.08 17.24
C GLY A 65 -26.47 30.49 17.65
N GLY A 66 -27.40 31.15 18.31
CA GLY A 66 -27.21 32.49 18.85
C GLY A 66 -28.31 33.46 18.46
N ASN A 67 -28.06 34.73 18.74
CA ASN A 67 -28.98 35.85 18.50
C ASN A 67 -28.19 37.10 18.06
N LYS A 68 -28.86 38.27 18.06
CA LYS A 68 -28.24 39.55 17.66
C LYS A 68 -27.04 39.98 18.52
N ARG A 69 -26.88 39.43 19.73
CA ARG A 69 -25.78 39.78 20.66
C ARG A 69 -24.62 38.80 20.60
N ALA A 70 -24.88 37.50 20.42
CA ALA A 70 -23.84 36.49 20.33
C ALA A 70 -24.22 35.39 19.34
N ARG A 71 -23.28 34.98 18.50
CA ARG A 71 -23.41 33.89 17.53
C ARG A 71 -22.28 32.90 17.76
N PHE A 72 -22.56 31.61 17.65
CA PHE A 72 -21.54 30.58 17.77
C PHE A 72 -21.75 29.49 16.71
N TYR A 73 -20.63 28.86 16.35
CA TYR A 73 -20.59 27.70 15.48
C TYR A 73 -19.46 26.78 15.93
N THR A 74 -19.72 25.48 15.93
CA THR A 74 -18.76 24.42 16.24
C THR A 74 -18.94 23.31 15.23
N ASN A 75 -17.83 22.84 14.68
CA ASN A 75 -17.72 21.68 13.79
C ASN A 75 -16.82 20.65 14.47
N ILE A 76 -17.31 19.43 14.60
CA ILE A 76 -16.59 18.28 15.13
C ILE A 76 -16.58 17.22 14.04
N SER A 77 -15.41 16.75 13.63
CA SER A 77 -15.29 15.68 12.66
C SER A 77 -14.30 14.62 13.10
N TYR A 78 -14.62 13.37 12.77
CA TYR A 78 -13.74 12.23 12.90
C TYR A 78 -13.76 11.46 11.59
N TYR A 79 -12.60 11.03 11.12
CA TYR A 79 -12.53 10.01 10.09
C TYR A 79 -11.47 8.97 10.40
N ARG A 80 -11.69 7.79 9.83
CA ARG A 80 -10.70 6.70 9.78
C ARG A 80 -10.75 6.01 8.44
N ASN A 81 -9.58 5.78 7.85
CA ASN A 81 -9.44 5.04 6.61
C ASN A 81 -8.36 3.98 6.73
N GLY A 82 -8.60 2.82 6.11
CA GLY A 82 -7.59 1.80 5.88
C GLY A 82 -6.74 2.07 4.64
N ASP A 83 -6.05 1.03 4.21
CA ASP A 83 -5.20 0.97 3.01
C ASP A 83 -5.46 -0.34 2.23
N TYR A 84 -5.07 -0.35 0.96
CA TYR A 84 -5.17 -1.51 0.06
C TYR A 84 -4.19 -2.62 0.37
N LEU A 85 -3.07 -2.37 1.05
CA LEU A 85 -2.07 -3.42 1.27
C LEU A 85 -2.65 -4.57 2.12
N ASP A 86 -2.42 -5.79 1.65
CA ASP A 86 -2.83 -7.06 2.28
C ASP A 86 -1.64 -8.01 2.53
N PHE A 87 -0.46 -7.48 2.82
CA PHE A 87 0.71 -8.28 3.17
C PHE A 87 1.55 -7.62 4.27
N GLY A 88 2.26 -8.44 5.05
CA GLY A 88 3.10 -7.99 6.17
C GLY A 88 2.39 -7.03 7.13
N GLU A 89 3.14 -6.07 7.68
CA GLU A 89 2.58 -4.99 8.50
C GLU A 89 1.71 -4.00 7.71
N GLY A 90 1.79 -4.02 6.37
CA GLY A 90 0.96 -3.21 5.49
C GLY A 90 -0.53 -3.48 5.66
N LYS A 91 -0.90 -4.70 6.06
CA LYS A 91 -2.29 -5.09 6.41
C LYS A 91 -2.93 -4.15 7.42
N ASN A 92 -2.13 -3.64 8.34
CA ASN A 92 -2.54 -2.83 9.48
C ASN A 92 -2.41 -1.32 9.21
N ASN A 93 -2.13 -0.92 7.97
CA ASN A 93 -2.04 0.48 7.59
C ASN A 93 -3.39 1.17 7.82
N MET A 94 -3.32 2.34 8.46
CA MET A 94 -4.49 3.16 8.73
C MET A 94 -4.11 4.62 8.91
N THR A 95 -5.09 5.49 8.72
CA THR A 95 -5.04 6.88 9.15
C THR A 95 -6.36 7.21 9.83
N ASP A 96 -6.29 7.90 10.97
CA ASP A 96 -7.44 8.54 11.57
C ASP A 96 -7.13 9.98 11.98
N ARG A 97 -8.20 10.79 11.98
CA ARG A 97 -8.13 12.19 12.33
C ARG A 97 -9.37 12.59 13.09
N PHE A 98 -9.17 13.16 14.26
CA PHE A 98 -10.19 13.87 15.01
C PHE A 98 -9.93 15.38 14.91
N ASN A 99 -10.96 16.15 14.58
CA ASN A 99 -10.87 17.59 14.41
C ASN A 99 -12.05 18.29 15.09
N VAL A 100 -11.77 19.38 15.79
CA VAL A 100 -12.77 20.25 16.39
C VAL A 100 -12.41 21.67 16.03
N ARG A 101 -13.37 22.43 15.50
CA ARG A 101 -13.25 23.85 15.21
C ARG A 101 -14.45 24.58 15.77
N GLY A 102 -14.24 25.72 16.42
CA GLY A 102 -15.32 26.58 16.88
C GLY A 102 -15.02 28.06 16.67
N ASN A 103 -16.08 28.83 16.49
CA ASN A 103 -16.03 30.29 16.49
C ASN A 103 -17.20 30.87 17.30
N VAL A 104 -16.93 31.97 17.98
CA VAL A 104 -17.92 32.76 18.72
C VAL A 104 -17.73 34.22 18.35
N ASP A 105 -18.81 34.88 17.96
CA ASP A 105 -18.88 36.29 17.62
C ASP A 105 -19.83 37.00 18.60
N VAL A 106 -19.36 38.06 19.27
CA VAL A 106 -20.12 38.81 20.28
C VAL A 106 -20.18 40.29 19.90
N ASN A 107 -21.38 40.83 19.79
CA ASN A 107 -21.64 42.26 19.64
C ASN A 107 -21.82 42.85 21.05
N ILE A 108 -20.80 43.54 21.55
CA ILE A 108 -20.81 44.13 22.90
C ILE A 108 -21.74 45.35 22.93
N ASN A 109 -21.68 46.20 21.89
CA ASN A 109 -22.62 47.30 21.64
C ASN A 109 -22.72 47.59 20.12
N SER A 110 -23.33 48.72 19.72
CA SER A 110 -23.50 49.08 18.29
C SER A 110 -22.20 49.37 17.53
N PHE A 111 -21.06 49.53 18.22
CA PHE A 111 -19.78 49.89 17.63
C PHE A 111 -18.59 49.01 18.09
N ILE A 112 -18.77 48.11 19.07
CA ILE A 112 -17.74 47.21 19.58
C ILE A 112 -18.20 45.75 19.39
N ASN A 113 -17.39 44.99 18.65
CA ASN A 113 -17.55 43.56 18.45
C ASN A 113 -16.27 42.83 18.87
N ALA A 114 -16.42 41.60 19.36
CA ALA A 114 -15.32 40.71 19.70
C ALA A 114 -15.59 39.33 19.10
N TYR A 115 -14.52 38.59 18.80
CA TYR A 115 -14.64 37.22 18.28
C TYR A 115 -13.54 36.32 18.86
N ILE A 116 -13.84 35.03 18.91
CA ILE A 116 -12.90 33.99 19.31
C ILE A 116 -13.01 32.85 18.30
N ASN A 117 -11.87 32.37 17.83
CA ASN A 117 -11.78 31.17 17.00
C ASN A 117 -10.85 30.17 17.66
N ALA A 118 -11.25 28.91 17.71
CA ALA A 118 -10.44 27.82 18.24
C ALA A 118 -10.48 26.62 17.29
N ASN A 119 -9.36 25.91 17.18
CA ASN A 119 -9.31 24.63 16.48
C ASN A 119 -8.32 23.68 17.17
N ALA A 120 -8.62 22.39 17.10
CA ALA A 120 -7.75 21.32 17.55
C ALA A 120 -7.86 20.15 16.57
N THR A 121 -6.72 19.57 16.18
CA THR A 121 -6.66 18.37 15.34
C THR A 121 -5.74 17.36 16.02
N PHE A 122 -6.23 16.12 16.13
CA PHE A 122 -5.45 14.96 16.51
C PHE A 122 -5.37 14.02 15.31
N TYR A 123 -4.19 13.52 15.03
CA TYR A 123 -3.91 12.73 13.84
C TYR A 123 -3.08 11.52 14.22
N ASN A 124 -3.50 10.34 13.80
CA ASN A 124 -2.75 9.11 13.97
C ASN A 124 -2.64 8.39 12.62
N ALA A 125 -1.44 7.92 12.29
CA ALA A 125 -1.19 7.19 11.07
C ALA A 125 -0.23 6.03 11.34
N LYS A 126 -0.63 4.84 10.88
CA LYS A 126 0.23 3.65 10.81
C LYS A 126 0.45 3.33 9.34
N SER A 127 1.71 3.24 8.93
CA SER A 127 2.10 2.85 7.58
C SER A 127 3.29 1.89 7.61
N ALA A 128 3.26 0.89 6.75
CA ALA A 128 4.41 0.05 6.45
C ALA A 128 5.53 0.92 5.86
N LYS A 129 6.78 0.57 6.19
CA LYS A 129 7.96 1.22 5.63
C LYS A 129 8.22 0.71 4.22
N GLY A 130 8.59 1.61 3.32
CA GLY A 130 8.90 1.32 1.92
C GLY A 130 7.90 1.95 0.96
N ASP A 131 8.22 1.86 -0.33
CA ASP A 131 7.35 2.34 -1.41
C ASP A 131 6.88 1.14 -2.24
N TYR A 132 5.77 0.57 -1.80
CA TYR A 132 5.18 -0.59 -2.45
C TYR A 132 4.82 -0.30 -3.90
N TRP A 133 4.25 0.87 -4.17
CA TRP A 133 3.71 1.21 -5.49
C TRP A 133 4.81 1.44 -6.50
N ASN A 134 5.90 2.13 -6.10
CA ASN A 134 7.07 2.28 -6.94
C ASN A 134 7.76 0.93 -7.19
N ALA A 135 7.88 0.09 -6.16
CA ALA A 135 8.43 -1.25 -6.32
C ALA A 135 7.57 -2.10 -7.29
N ALA A 136 6.25 -2.12 -7.11
CA ALA A 136 5.32 -2.84 -7.97
C ALA A 136 5.36 -2.38 -9.43
N ALA A 137 5.57 -1.07 -9.67
CA ALA A 137 5.63 -0.49 -11.01
C ALA A 137 6.96 -0.73 -11.73
N THR A 138 8.06 -0.94 -11.00
CA THR A 138 9.42 -1.04 -11.57
C THR A 138 10.01 -2.44 -11.51
N MET A 139 9.57 -3.28 -10.58
CA MET A 139 10.03 -4.65 -10.45
C MET A 139 9.54 -5.50 -11.63
N ARG A 140 10.43 -6.35 -12.12
CA ARG A 140 10.10 -7.29 -13.19
C ARG A 140 9.28 -8.44 -12.59
N PRO A 141 8.29 -8.99 -13.32
CA PRO A 141 7.51 -10.14 -12.83
C PRO A 141 8.36 -11.38 -12.50
N ASN A 142 9.55 -11.49 -13.10
CA ASN A 142 10.53 -12.57 -12.87
C ASN A 142 11.66 -12.17 -11.88
N TYR A 143 11.46 -11.15 -11.04
CA TYR A 143 12.46 -10.61 -10.11
C TYR A 143 12.36 -11.18 -8.68
N PRO A 144 13.49 -11.34 -7.96
CA PRO A 144 14.86 -11.35 -8.48
C PRO A 144 15.09 -12.49 -9.48
N GLN A 145 15.97 -12.29 -10.46
CA GLN A 145 16.30 -13.31 -11.46
C GLN A 145 16.66 -14.62 -10.75
N GLY A 146 15.74 -15.60 -10.79
CA GLY A 146 15.94 -16.91 -10.17
C GLY A 146 15.85 -16.97 -8.65
N ALA A 147 15.35 -15.94 -7.95
CA ALA A 147 15.20 -15.98 -6.50
C ALA A 147 13.76 -15.72 -6.07
N ALA A 148 13.14 -16.73 -5.44
CA ALA A 148 11.90 -16.56 -4.71
C ALA A 148 12.21 -15.89 -3.36
N PRO A 149 11.47 -14.83 -2.98
CA PRO A 149 11.75 -14.13 -1.72
C PRO A 149 11.55 -15.01 -0.48
N LEU A 150 10.77 -16.08 -0.56
CA LEU A 150 10.59 -17.10 0.49
C LEU A 150 10.38 -18.48 -0.16
N ILE A 151 11.29 -19.42 0.08
CA ILE A 151 11.16 -20.83 -0.35
C ILE A 151 10.55 -21.61 0.83
N PRO A 152 9.40 -22.27 0.67
CA PRO A 152 8.86 -23.16 1.68
C PRO A 152 9.83 -24.28 2.06
N LEU A 153 9.85 -24.70 3.33
CA LEU A 153 10.77 -25.74 3.82
C LEU A 153 10.58 -27.09 3.12
N ASP A 154 9.35 -27.42 2.73
CA ASP A 154 9.01 -28.63 1.97
C ASP A 154 9.53 -28.61 0.52
N MET A 155 9.91 -27.44 0.02
CA MET A 155 10.52 -27.27 -1.31
C MET A 155 12.05 -27.33 -1.25
N ILE A 156 12.64 -27.46 -0.06
CA ILE A 156 14.08 -27.70 0.13
C ILE A 156 14.34 -29.20 -0.03
N ASP A 157 15.34 -29.56 -0.84
CA ASP A 157 15.73 -30.95 -1.01
C ASP A 157 16.07 -31.57 0.36
N PRO A 158 15.43 -32.69 0.76
CA PRO A 158 15.73 -33.37 2.03
C PRO A 158 17.21 -33.77 2.17
N ASN A 159 17.92 -33.92 1.04
CA ASN A 159 19.32 -34.30 1.01
C ASN A 159 20.28 -33.09 0.95
N ALA A 160 19.77 -31.86 0.91
CA ALA A 160 20.59 -30.65 0.92
C ALA A 160 21.02 -30.29 2.35
N THR A 161 21.91 -31.11 2.94
CA THR A 161 22.36 -30.99 4.34
C THR A 161 22.86 -29.58 4.68
N GLU A 162 23.61 -28.94 3.78
CA GLU A 162 24.11 -27.57 3.97
C GLU A 162 22.98 -26.52 4.11
N ALA A 163 21.88 -26.70 3.37
CA ALA A 163 20.72 -25.82 3.45
C ALA A 163 19.97 -26.02 4.77
N TRP A 164 19.85 -27.27 5.23
CA TRP A 164 19.22 -27.60 6.52
C TRP A 164 20.04 -27.09 7.71
N GLU A 165 21.38 -27.19 7.66
CA GLU A 165 22.28 -26.65 8.69
C GLU A 165 22.15 -25.12 8.85
N LEU A 166 21.98 -24.37 7.75
CA LEU A 166 21.77 -22.92 7.78
C LEU A 166 20.42 -22.50 8.39
N ILE A 167 19.42 -23.37 8.35
CA ILE A 167 18.05 -23.11 8.84
C ILE A 167 17.94 -23.42 10.34
N GLY A 168 18.93 -24.11 10.92
CA GLY A 168 19.03 -24.30 12.37
C GLY A 168 17.99 -25.25 12.95
N THR A 169 17.62 -26.30 12.21
CA THR A 169 16.80 -27.41 12.75
C THR A 169 17.58 -28.29 13.69
#